data_AF-A0A2D5ZJ46-F1
#
_entry.id   AF-A0A2D5ZJ46-F1
#
_cell.length_a   1.000
_cell.length_b   1.000
_cell.length_c   1.000
_cell.angle_alpha   90.00
_cell.angle_beta   90.00
_cell.angle_gamma   90.00
#
_symmetry.space_group_name_H-M   'P 1'
#
loop_
_entity.id
_entity.type
_entity.pdbx_description
1 polymer ?
#
loop_
_entity_poly.entity_id
_entity_poly.type
_entity_poly.pdbx_seq_one_letter_code
_entity_poly.pdbx_strand_id
1 'polypeptide(L)'
;MTTEREWKWEIGSADLLDEIAGAPLPEGVEGGDWRTSRLENRYFDTRDRRLSAAAAAFRARRHEDDRSVLLLTLKEGHRREGAFHRMVEIEGRVPDFDPLEPWRTEAAPVRRLVELVGRRPVEVLVRFETSRLCRELRSPSGGGAVLALDTTRWADGGFFRELELELSADGKGDRWERWMLGLARRHRLVPSEETKLARAMKRMAAER
;
A
#
# COMPACT_ATOMS: atom_id res chain seq x y z
N MET A 1 -6.49 -1.03 15.04
CA MET A 1 -6.14 -2.18 14.19
C MET A 1 -7.33 -2.43 13.29
N THR A 2 -7.08 -2.52 11.99
CA THR A 2 -8.08 -2.76 10.95
C THR A 2 -7.64 -3.96 10.12
N THR A 3 -8.57 -4.55 9.38
CA THR A 3 -8.23 -5.55 8.36
C THR A 3 -8.30 -4.85 7.00
N GLU A 4 -7.15 -4.67 6.38
CA GLU A 4 -7.04 -4.24 4.99
C GLU A 4 -7.43 -5.41 4.07
N ARG A 5 -8.24 -5.10 3.05
CA ARG A 5 -8.67 -6.02 2.01
C ARG A 5 -8.53 -5.28 0.70
N GLU A 6 -7.66 -5.77 -0.18
CA GLU A 6 -7.37 -5.10 -1.44
C GLU A 6 -7.24 -6.13 -2.56
N TRP A 7 -7.50 -5.70 -3.79
CA TRP A 7 -7.06 -6.43 -4.96
C TRP A 7 -6.00 -5.65 -5.73
N LYS A 8 -5.02 -6.37 -6.28
CA LYS A 8 -3.85 -5.78 -6.93
C LYS A 8 -3.54 -6.41 -8.28
N TRP A 9 -3.28 -5.57 -9.28
CA TRP A 9 -2.83 -5.98 -10.61
C TRP A 9 -1.66 -5.16 -11.10
N GLU A 10 -0.77 -5.80 -11.85
CA GLU A 10 0.32 -5.14 -12.56
C GLU A 10 -0.21 -4.43 -13.80
N ILE A 11 0.32 -3.23 -14.05
CA ILE A 11 -0.01 -2.42 -15.23
C ILE A 11 1.24 -2.29 -16.11
N GLY A 12 1.15 -2.78 -17.36
CA GLY A 12 2.30 -2.86 -18.27
C GLY A 12 2.73 -1.53 -18.91
N SER A 13 1.84 -0.54 -19.02
CA SER A 13 2.11 0.73 -19.70
C SER A 13 1.43 1.93 -19.03
N ALA A 14 1.90 3.14 -19.32
CA ALA A 14 1.24 4.36 -18.88
C ALA A 14 -0.13 4.53 -19.57
N ASP A 15 -0.20 4.25 -20.87
CA ASP A 15 -1.45 4.33 -21.64
C ASP A 15 -2.55 3.45 -21.06
N LEU A 16 -2.21 2.25 -20.57
CA LEU A 16 -3.17 1.36 -19.93
C LEU A 16 -3.66 1.90 -18.57
N LEU A 17 -2.81 2.63 -17.85
CA LEU A 17 -3.19 3.30 -16.62
C LEU A 17 -4.25 4.38 -16.92
N ASP A 18 -4.02 5.18 -17.96
CA ASP A 18 -4.96 6.22 -18.41
C ASP A 18 -6.27 5.62 -18.94
N GLU A 19 -6.20 4.52 -19.70
CA GLU A 19 -7.37 3.78 -20.16
C GLU A 19 -8.23 3.29 -18.98
N ILE A 20 -7.61 2.72 -17.94
CA ILE A 20 -8.30 2.28 -16.73
C ILE A 20 -8.88 3.48 -15.97
N ALA A 21 -8.16 4.60 -15.90
CA ALA A 21 -8.65 5.81 -15.23
C ALA A 21 -9.92 6.36 -15.90
N GLY A 22 -9.99 6.25 -17.24
CA GLY A 22 -11.15 6.63 -18.06
C GLY A 22 -12.24 5.57 -18.17
N ALA A 23 -12.04 4.36 -17.63
CA ALA A 23 -13.02 3.29 -17.72
C ALA A 23 -14.31 3.63 -16.95
N PRO A 24 -15.49 3.30 -17.52
CA PRO A 24 -16.75 3.54 -16.85
C PRO A 24 -16.83 2.75 -15.54
N LEU A 25 -17.39 3.39 -14.53
CA LEU A 25 -17.69 2.75 -13.25
C LEU A 25 -18.84 1.74 -13.41
N PRO A 26 -18.94 0.74 -12.51
CA PRO A 26 -20.10 -0.15 -12.48
C PRO A 26 -21.39 0.64 -12.30
N GLU A 27 -22.49 0.12 -12.82
CA GLU A 27 -23.81 0.75 -12.69
C GLU A 27 -24.15 1.09 -11.23
N GLY A 28 -24.54 2.34 -11.01
CA GLY A 28 -24.88 2.91 -9.71
C GLY A 28 -23.69 3.25 -8.82
N VAL A 29 -22.45 2.89 -9.17
CA VAL A 29 -21.28 3.31 -8.40
C VAL A 29 -21.01 4.79 -8.66
N GLU A 30 -20.95 5.55 -7.56
CA GLU A 30 -20.49 6.93 -7.59
C GLU A 30 -18.98 6.95 -7.38
N GLY A 31 -18.29 7.77 -8.18
CA GLY A 31 -16.87 8.04 -8.01
C GLY A 31 -16.64 9.51 -7.70
N GLY A 32 -15.84 9.78 -6.68
CA GLY A 32 -15.32 11.12 -6.44
C GLY A 32 -14.28 11.54 -7.48
N ASP A 33 -13.81 12.78 -7.35
CA ASP A 33 -12.74 13.30 -8.18
C ASP A 33 -11.44 12.51 -8.01
N TRP A 34 -10.71 12.39 -9.11
CA TRP A 34 -9.35 11.88 -9.08
C TRP A 34 -8.43 12.84 -8.34
N ARG A 35 -7.63 12.31 -7.42
CA ARG A 35 -6.61 13.04 -6.67
C ARG A 35 -5.25 12.44 -6.97
N THR A 36 -4.27 13.31 -7.20
CA THR A 36 -2.87 12.90 -7.36
C THR A 36 -2.12 13.19 -6.07
N SER A 37 -1.25 12.27 -5.67
CA SER A 37 -0.34 12.46 -4.55
C SER A 37 1.02 11.86 -4.85
N ARG A 38 2.08 12.48 -4.33
CA ARG A 38 3.42 11.90 -4.29
C ARG A 38 3.74 11.46 -2.87
N LEU A 39 4.20 10.22 -2.75
CA LEU A 39 4.40 9.52 -1.49
C LEU A 39 5.85 9.07 -1.38
N GLU A 40 6.59 9.60 -0.41
CA GLU A 40 7.89 9.05 -0.04
C GLU A 40 7.68 7.90 0.96
N ASN A 41 8.15 6.71 0.64
CA ASN A 41 7.99 5.53 1.50
C ASN A 41 9.35 5.07 2.02
N ARG A 42 9.42 4.82 3.33
CA ARG A 42 10.59 4.24 4.00
C ARG A 42 10.13 3.04 4.81
N TYR A 43 10.68 1.87 4.51
CA TYR A 43 10.47 0.67 5.30
C TYR A 43 11.62 0.49 6.27
N PHE A 44 11.31 -0.05 7.45
CA PHE A 44 12.27 -0.27 8.51
C PHE A 44 12.26 -1.72 8.94
N ASP A 45 13.39 -2.18 9.45
CA ASP A 45 13.53 -3.44 10.17
C ASP A 45 14.71 -3.34 11.14
N THR A 46 14.87 -4.29 12.04
CA THR A 46 16.11 -4.42 12.80
C THR A 46 17.20 -5.02 11.91
N ARG A 47 18.47 -4.85 12.29
CA ARG A 47 19.62 -5.46 11.59
C ARG A 47 19.47 -6.98 11.45
N ASP A 48 18.91 -7.63 12.46
CA ASP A 48 18.62 -9.07 12.52
C ASP A 48 17.25 -9.47 11.92
N ARG A 49 16.57 -8.54 11.23
CA ARG A 49 15.33 -8.77 10.46
C ARG A 49 14.15 -9.29 11.27
N ARG A 50 13.95 -8.76 12.47
CA ARG A 50 12.89 -9.21 13.37
C ARG A 50 11.48 -8.99 12.85
N LEU A 51 11.22 -7.86 12.18
CA LEU A 51 9.90 -7.63 11.61
C LEU A 51 9.62 -8.61 10.48
N SER A 52 10.58 -8.79 9.58
CA SER A 52 10.47 -9.78 8.51
C SER A 52 10.25 -11.20 9.06
N ALA A 53 11.00 -11.60 10.09
CA ALA A 53 10.85 -12.89 10.76
C ALA A 53 9.47 -13.06 11.44
N ALA A 54 8.84 -11.96 11.86
CA ALA A 54 7.48 -11.93 12.41
C ALA A 54 6.39 -11.79 11.33
N ALA A 55 6.73 -11.87 10.04
CA ALA A 55 5.83 -11.57 8.92
C ALA A 55 5.13 -10.19 9.06
N ALA A 56 5.90 -9.22 9.57
CA ALA A 56 5.48 -7.85 9.79
C ALA A 56 6.28 -6.88 8.92
N ALA A 57 5.66 -5.76 8.53
CA ALA A 57 6.32 -4.68 7.83
C ALA A 57 5.96 -3.33 8.46
N PHE A 58 6.97 -2.54 8.79
CA PHE A 58 6.78 -1.19 9.31
C PHE A 58 7.22 -0.15 8.28
N ARG A 59 6.34 0.79 7.97
CA ARG A 59 6.56 1.84 6.98
C ARG A 59 6.28 3.21 7.59
N ALA A 60 7.18 4.16 7.35
CA ALA A 60 6.86 5.58 7.41
C ALA A 60 6.61 6.09 5.99
N ARG A 61 5.48 6.76 5.81
CA ARG A 61 5.11 7.43 4.57
C ARG A 61 5.00 8.94 4.81
N ARG A 62 5.57 9.72 3.91
CA ARG A 62 5.42 11.19 3.88
C ARG A 62 4.67 11.59 2.63
N HIS A 63 3.71 12.49 2.77
CA HIS A 63 3.02 13.12 1.65
C HIS A 63 3.79 14.37 1.23
N GLU A 64 3.90 14.62 -0.08
CA GLU A 64 4.58 15.83 -0.59
C GLU A 64 3.93 17.11 -0.06
N ASP A 65 2.59 17.12 0.06
CA ASP A 65 1.78 18.26 0.52
C ASP A 65 1.76 18.46 2.04
N ASP A 66 2.11 17.42 2.80
CA ASP A 66 2.19 17.46 4.27
C ASP A 66 3.45 16.76 4.75
N ARG A 67 4.56 17.50 4.72
CA ARG A 67 5.87 17.02 5.18
C ARG A 67 6.02 17.05 6.69
N SER A 68 5.06 17.65 7.40
CA SER A 68 5.08 17.82 8.85
C SER A 68 4.56 16.60 9.60
N VAL A 69 3.90 15.68 8.90
CA VAL A 69 3.33 14.46 9.47
C VAL A 69 3.80 13.24 8.69
N LEU A 70 4.25 12.22 9.42
CA LEU A 70 4.48 10.88 8.91
C LEU A 70 3.25 10.02 9.18
N LEU A 71 2.82 9.30 8.14
CA LEU A 71 1.89 8.21 8.28
C LEU A 71 2.68 6.93 8.56
N LEU A 72 2.57 6.44 9.79
CA LEU A 72 3.19 5.19 10.20
C LEU A 72 2.20 4.06 10.04
N THR A 73 2.65 3.02 9.35
CA THR A 73 1.84 1.84 9.05
C THR A 73 2.60 0.59 9.47
N LEU A 74 1.98 -0.24 10.31
CA LEU A 74 2.43 -1.62 10.55
C LEU A 74 1.44 -2.59 9.91
N LYS A 75 1.96 -3.51 9.09
CA LYS A 75 1.20 -4.56 8.41
C LYS A 75 1.63 -5.94 8.92
N GLU A 76 0.67 -6.80 9.26
CA GLU A 76 0.91 -8.16 9.80
C GLU A 76 -0.03 -9.20 9.15
N GLY A 77 0.39 -10.47 9.16
CA GLY A 77 -0.49 -11.59 8.83
C GLY A 77 -0.99 -11.59 7.38
N HIS A 78 -0.14 -11.18 6.45
CA HIS A 78 -0.46 -11.10 5.03
C HIS A 78 -0.90 -12.46 4.48
N ARG A 79 -2.10 -12.50 3.89
CA ARG A 79 -2.66 -13.62 3.15
C ARG A 79 -3.00 -13.16 1.73
N ARG A 80 -2.85 -14.07 0.78
CA ARG A 80 -3.04 -13.79 -0.64
C ARG A 80 -3.69 -14.95 -1.37
N GLU A 81 -4.63 -14.62 -2.25
CA GLU A 81 -5.28 -15.54 -3.19
C GLU A 81 -5.35 -14.85 -4.57
N GLY A 82 -4.40 -15.17 -5.46
CA GLY A 82 -4.23 -14.46 -6.73
C GLY A 82 -3.99 -12.96 -6.54
N ALA A 83 -4.89 -12.13 -7.08
CA ALA A 83 -4.83 -10.68 -6.94
C ALA A 83 -5.35 -10.17 -5.59
N PHE A 84 -6.05 -11.00 -4.82
CA PHE A 84 -6.65 -10.58 -3.55
C PHE A 84 -5.64 -10.68 -2.41
N HIS A 85 -5.53 -9.60 -1.64
CA HIS A 85 -4.64 -9.47 -0.49
C HIS A 85 -5.47 -9.10 0.75
N ARG A 86 -5.13 -9.74 1.87
CA ARG A 86 -5.71 -9.42 3.17
C ARG A 86 -4.62 -9.34 4.21
N MET A 87 -4.61 -8.28 5.01
CA MET A 87 -3.69 -8.14 6.11
C MET A 87 -4.26 -7.32 7.25
N VAL A 88 -3.67 -7.50 8.42
CA VAL A 88 -3.90 -6.63 9.55
C VAL A 88 -3.09 -5.36 9.34
N GLU A 89 -3.71 -4.21 9.57
CA GLU A 89 -3.03 -2.91 9.53
C GLU A 89 -3.26 -2.12 10.83
N ILE A 90 -2.21 -1.45 11.26
CA ILE A 90 -2.26 -0.43 12.30
C ILE A 90 -1.63 0.82 11.72
N GLU A 91 -2.43 1.88 11.61
CA GLU A 91 -2.00 3.16 11.08
C GLU A 91 -2.08 4.27 12.15
N GLY A 92 -1.17 5.22 12.09
CA GLY A 92 -1.17 6.40 12.95
C GLY A 92 -0.35 7.54 12.35
N ARG A 93 -0.86 8.77 12.52
CA ARG A 93 -0.15 10.00 12.16
C ARG A 93 0.75 10.43 13.30
N VAL A 94 2.01 10.71 12.99
CA VAL A 94 2.97 11.28 13.94
C VAL A 94 3.71 12.47 13.34
N PRO A 95 3.93 13.55 14.08
CA PRO A 95 4.63 14.72 13.56
C PRO A 95 6.12 14.44 13.32
N ASP A 96 6.72 13.62 14.20
CA ASP A 96 8.10 13.21 14.07
C ASP A 96 8.24 11.75 14.51
N PHE A 97 9.13 11.03 13.84
CA PHE A 97 9.46 9.64 14.14
C PHE A 97 10.96 9.45 14.02
N ASP A 98 11.59 9.18 15.16
CA ASP A 98 12.99 8.78 15.20
C ASP A 98 13.09 7.23 15.16
N PRO A 99 13.61 6.64 14.07
CA PRO A 99 13.79 5.19 13.98
C PRO A 99 14.86 4.64 14.93
N LEU A 100 15.76 5.48 15.44
CA LEU A 100 16.76 5.07 16.44
C LEU A 100 16.17 5.01 17.85
N GLU A 101 15.12 5.79 18.11
CA GLU A 101 14.44 5.86 19.40
C GLU A 101 12.91 5.71 19.27
N PRO A 102 12.40 4.60 18.69
CA PRO A 102 10.97 4.43 18.42
C PRO A 102 10.11 4.49 19.69
N TRP A 103 10.66 4.14 20.86
CA TRP A 103 9.96 4.20 22.15
C TRP A 103 9.62 5.62 22.64
N ARG A 104 9.98 6.69 21.92
CA ARG A 104 9.67 8.08 22.30
C ARG A 104 8.25 8.52 21.94
N THR A 105 7.48 7.70 21.21
CA THR A 105 6.10 8.01 20.84
C THR A 105 5.17 6.85 21.21
N GLU A 106 3.99 7.21 21.71
CA GLU A 106 2.94 6.26 22.13
C GLU A 106 1.94 5.97 21.00
N ALA A 107 2.24 6.39 19.77
CA ALA A 107 1.40 6.12 18.61
C ALA A 107 1.17 4.61 18.46
N ALA A 108 -0.08 4.21 18.20
CA ALA A 108 -0.47 2.80 18.08
C ALA A 108 0.46 1.93 17.20
N PRO A 109 0.83 2.34 15.96
CA PRO A 109 1.74 1.53 15.14
C PRO A 109 3.15 1.39 15.76
N VAL A 110 3.60 2.39 16.53
CA VAL A 110 4.91 2.39 17.17
C VAL A 110 4.93 1.53 18.43
N ARG A 111 3.87 1.56 19.24
CA ARG A 111 3.74 0.62 20.36
C ARG A 111 3.81 -0.83 19.88
N ARG A 112 3.09 -1.15 18.80
CA ARG A 112 3.14 -2.49 18.21
C ARG A 112 4.53 -2.82 17.62
N LEU A 113 5.20 -1.85 16.98
CA LEU A 113 6.59 -2.00 16.56
C LEU A 113 7.49 -2.38 17.75
N VAL A 114 7.42 -1.63 18.85
CA VAL A 114 8.22 -1.86 20.07
C VAL A 114 7.91 -3.21 20.70
N GLU A 115 6.67 -3.69 20.67
CA GLU A 115 6.32 -5.06 21.11
C GLU A 115 7.05 -6.13 20.28
N LEU A 116 7.17 -5.93 18.96
CA LEU A 116 7.81 -6.88 18.05
C LEU A 116 9.34 -6.87 18.14
N VAL A 117 9.95 -5.68 18.24
CA VAL A 117 11.41 -5.52 18.16
C VAL A 117 12.08 -5.23 19.50
N GLY A 118 11.30 -4.93 20.54
CA GLY A 118 11.79 -4.44 21.82
C GLY A 118 12.34 -3.02 21.72
N ARG A 119 13.39 -2.72 22.50
CA ARG A 119 14.11 -1.43 22.48
C ARG A 119 15.25 -1.39 21.45
N ARG A 120 15.19 -2.23 20.42
CA ARG A 120 16.26 -2.31 19.41
C ARG A 120 16.11 -1.15 18.43
N PRO A 121 17.22 -0.54 17.99
CA PRO A 121 17.19 0.38 16.86
C PRO A 121 16.62 -0.32 15.63
N VAL A 122 15.78 0.38 14.89
CA VAL A 122 15.40 -0.03 13.53
C VAL A 122 16.17 0.81 12.53
N GLU A 123 16.61 0.19 11.45
CA GLU A 123 17.31 0.85 10.36
C GLU A 123 16.40 0.96 9.15
N VAL A 124 16.66 1.95 8.30
CA VAL A 124 15.97 2.02 7.02
C VAL A 124 16.39 0.83 6.19
N LEU A 125 15.40 0.01 5.87
CA LEU A 125 15.59 -1.13 5.00
C LEU A 125 15.60 -0.70 3.53
N VAL A 126 14.55 0.00 3.11
CA VAL A 126 14.41 0.43 1.71
C VAL A 126 13.63 1.72 1.61
N ARG A 127 13.91 2.49 0.55
CA ARG A 127 13.22 3.73 0.20
C ARG A 127 12.74 3.67 -1.24
N PHE A 128 11.55 4.20 -1.49
CA PHE A 128 11.03 4.39 -2.83
C PHE A 128 9.93 5.46 -2.83
N GLU A 129 9.68 6.01 -4.00
CA GLU A 129 8.63 7.00 -4.22
C GLU A 129 7.46 6.37 -4.96
N THR A 130 6.24 6.78 -4.62
CA THR A 130 5.04 6.40 -5.37
C THR A 130 4.28 7.64 -5.78
N SER A 131 4.03 7.78 -7.08
CA SER A 131 2.97 8.66 -7.58
C SER A 131 1.68 7.89 -7.57
N ARG A 132 0.69 8.35 -6.82
CA ARG A 132 -0.63 7.71 -6.69
C ARG A 132 -1.68 8.63 -7.28
N LEU A 133 -2.42 8.12 -8.26
CA LEU A 133 -3.67 8.68 -8.74
C LEU A 133 -4.80 7.86 -8.12
N CYS A 134 -5.65 8.45 -7.27
CA CYS A 134 -6.71 7.70 -6.59
C CYS A 134 -8.06 8.42 -6.60
N ARG A 135 -9.14 7.65 -6.47
CA ARG A 135 -10.50 8.17 -6.24
C ARG A 135 -11.26 7.29 -5.27
N GLU A 136 -12.11 7.92 -4.46
CA GLU A 136 -13.06 7.22 -3.60
C GLU A 136 -14.27 6.77 -4.43
N LEU A 137 -14.72 5.54 -4.17
CA LEU A 137 -15.88 4.93 -4.80
C LEU A 137 -16.93 4.59 -3.73
N ARG A 138 -18.20 4.78 -4.05
CA ARG A 138 -19.33 4.44 -3.18
C ARG A 138 -20.34 3.57 -3.91
N SER A 139 -20.75 2.48 -3.26
CA SER A 139 -21.80 1.59 -3.77
C SER A 139 -23.19 2.09 -3.35
N PRO A 140 -24.24 1.94 -4.18
CA PRO A 140 -25.63 2.24 -3.80
C PRO A 140 -26.10 1.51 -2.55
N SER A 141 -25.58 0.29 -2.34
CA SER A 141 -25.96 -0.60 -1.23
C SER A 141 -25.25 -0.26 0.09
N GLY A 142 -24.47 0.81 0.13
CA GLY A 142 -23.49 1.06 1.18
C GLY A 142 -22.17 0.30 0.95
N GLY A 143 -21.12 0.76 1.63
CA GLY A 143 -19.74 0.28 1.45
C GLY A 143 -18.97 1.11 0.42
N GLY A 144 -17.75 1.48 0.78
CA GLY A 144 -16.82 2.23 -0.05
C GLY A 144 -15.65 1.39 -0.53
N ALA A 145 -14.93 1.93 -1.50
CA ALA A 145 -13.62 1.45 -1.90
C ALA A 145 -12.75 2.61 -2.37
N VAL A 146 -11.44 2.43 -2.37
CA VAL A 146 -10.49 3.36 -2.97
C VAL A 146 -9.86 2.67 -4.16
N LEU A 147 -10.06 3.25 -5.34
CA LEU A 147 -9.34 2.85 -6.55
C LEU A 147 -8.06 3.66 -6.60
N ALA A 148 -6.92 2.99 -6.70
CA ALA A 148 -5.61 3.63 -6.81
C ALA A 148 -4.83 3.09 -8.00
N LEU A 149 -4.21 4.00 -8.72
CA LEU A 149 -3.29 3.75 -9.83
C LEU A 149 -1.93 4.29 -9.41
N ASP A 150 -1.02 3.38 -9.13
CA ASP A 150 0.28 3.68 -8.57
C ASP A 150 1.36 3.54 -9.63
N THR A 151 2.30 4.49 -9.64
CA THR A 151 3.62 4.34 -10.25
C THR A 151 4.67 4.46 -9.17
N THR A 152 5.31 3.35 -8.82
CA THR A 152 6.42 3.30 -7.87
C THR A 152 7.75 3.40 -8.61
N ARG A 153 8.67 4.22 -8.10
CA ARG A 153 10.04 4.39 -8.58
C ARG A 153 11.04 4.08 -7.48
N TRP A 154 12.09 3.35 -7.83
CA TRP A 154 13.21 3.03 -6.94
C TRP A 154 14.44 3.89 -7.26
N ALA A 155 15.42 3.87 -6.36
CA ALA A 155 16.63 4.69 -6.48
C ALA A 155 17.50 4.34 -7.70
N ASP A 156 17.42 3.10 -8.18
CA ASP A 156 18.12 2.59 -9.36
C ASP A 156 17.47 3.00 -10.69
N GLY A 157 16.44 3.84 -10.66
CA GLY A 157 15.68 4.28 -11.83
C GLY A 157 14.64 3.27 -12.32
N GLY A 158 14.57 2.08 -11.72
CA GLY A 158 13.51 1.13 -11.98
C GLY A 158 12.14 1.69 -11.59
N PHE A 159 11.09 1.19 -12.25
CA PHE A 159 9.72 1.52 -11.88
C PHE A 159 8.78 0.32 -12.03
N PHE A 160 7.64 0.42 -11.37
CA PHE A 160 6.54 -0.52 -11.49
C PHE A 160 5.21 0.23 -11.36
N ARG A 161 4.19 -0.28 -12.05
CA ARG A 161 2.84 0.29 -12.00
C ARG A 161 1.86 -0.76 -11.53
N GLU A 162 0.93 -0.33 -10.69
CA GLU A 162 -0.14 -1.20 -10.24
C GLU A 162 -1.48 -0.49 -10.12
N LEU A 163 -2.52 -1.29 -10.31
CA LEU A 163 -3.89 -0.99 -9.99
C LEU A 163 -4.21 -1.65 -8.65
N GLU A 164 -4.71 -0.87 -7.70
CA GLU A 164 -5.21 -1.34 -6.42
C GLU A 164 -6.69 -0.95 -6.26
N LEU A 165 -7.50 -1.86 -5.72
CA LEU A 165 -8.81 -1.53 -5.18
C LEU A 165 -8.87 -1.96 -3.71
N GLU A 166 -8.88 -0.99 -2.82
CA GLU A 166 -8.91 -1.22 -1.37
C GLU A 166 -10.34 -1.04 -0.85
N LEU A 167 -10.86 -2.00 -0.10
CA LEU A 167 -12.19 -1.91 0.49
C LEU A 167 -12.18 -1.11 1.79
N SER A 168 -13.20 -0.26 1.98
CA SER A 168 -13.48 0.28 3.30
C SER A 168 -13.83 -0.84 4.29
N ALA A 169 -13.76 -0.55 5.60
CA ALA A 169 -14.05 -1.53 6.65
C ALA A 169 -15.46 -2.16 6.51
N ASP A 170 -16.43 -1.39 6.04
CA ASP A 170 -17.82 -1.79 5.79
C ASP A 170 -18.08 -2.30 4.37
N GLY A 171 -17.08 -2.30 3.49
CA GLY A 171 -17.21 -2.76 2.10
C GLY A 171 -17.55 -4.24 1.98
N LYS A 172 -18.60 -4.56 1.22
CA LYS A 172 -18.96 -5.93 0.79
C LYS A 172 -18.22 -6.28 -0.50
N GLY A 173 -17.44 -7.37 -0.49
CA GLY A 173 -16.42 -7.66 -1.52
C GLY A 173 -16.96 -8.06 -2.90
N ASP A 174 -18.05 -8.83 -2.98
CA ASP A 174 -18.44 -9.57 -4.20
C ASP A 174 -18.74 -8.68 -5.42
N ARG A 175 -19.23 -7.44 -5.22
CA ARG A 175 -19.48 -6.50 -6.32
C ARG A 175 -18.18 -5.91 -6.84
N TRP A 176 -17.33 -5.44 -5.93
CA TRP A 176 -16.03 -4.86 -6.22
C TRP A 176 -15.11 -5.88 -6.90
N GLU A 177 -15.09 -7.10 -6.38
CA GLU A 177 -14.37 -8.21 -6.97
C GLU A 177 -14.81 -8.49 -8.40
N ARG A 178 -16.12 -8.64 -8.65
CA ARG A 178 -16.64 -8.91 -10.00
C ARG A 178 -16.26 -7.82 -10.99
N TRP A 179 -16.33 -6.56 -10.58
CA TRP A 179 -15.91 -5.45 -11.43
C TRP A 179 -14.42 -5.51 -11.73
N MET A 180 -13.57 -5.67 -10.72
CA MET A 180 -12.12 -5.74 -10.92
C MET A 180 -11.70 -6.94 -11.75
N LEU A 181 -12.33 -8.11 -11.58
CA LEU A 181 -12.11 -9.27 -12.44
C LEU A 181 -12.55 -9.01 -13.89
N GLY A 182 -13.63 -8.25 -14.09
CA GLY A 182 -14.08 -7.82 -15.42
C GLY A 182 -13.06 -6.90 -16.10
N LEU A 183 -12.56 -5.91 -15.37
CA LEU A 183 -11.50 -5.01 -15.82
C LEU A 183 -10.21 -5.80 -16.13
N ALA A 184 -9.80 -6.67 -15.22
CA ALA A 184 -8.62 -7.51 -15.39
C ALA A 184 -8.71 -8.39 -16.65
N ARG A 185 -9.87 -9.01 -16.92
CA ARG A 185 -10.07 -9.80 -18.15
C ARG A 185 -10.03 -8.93 -19.41
N ARG A 186 -10.69 -7.77 -19.39
CA ARG A 186 -10.75 -6.85 -20.53
C ARG A 186 -9.36 -6.38 -20.95
N HIS A 187 -8.54 -6.02 -19.98
CA HIS A 187 -7.21 -5.46 -20.21
C HIS A 187 -6.07 -6.48 -20.06
N ARG A 188 -6.39 -7.78 -19.89
CA ARG A 188 -5.44 -8.88 -19.67
C ARG A 188 -4.43 -8.59 -18.55
N LEU A 189 -4.92 -8.03 -17.44
CA LEU A 189 -4.09 -7.66 -16.30
C LEU A 189 -3.53 -8.89 -15.60
N VAL A 190 -2.29 -8.78 -15.14
CA VAL A 190 -1.60 -9.83 -14.39
C VAL A 190 -1.80 -9.55 -12.89
N PRO A 191 -2.25 -10.53 -12.08
CA PRO A 191 -2.30 -10.37 -10.63
C PRO A 191 -0.95 -9.93 -10.05
N SER A 192 -0.95 -8.87 -9.24
CA SER A 192 0.25 -8.38 -8.57
C SER A 192 0.43 -9.16 -7.27
N GLU A 193 1.13 -10.29 -7.37
CA GLU A 193 1.31 -11.19 -6.23
C GLU A 193 2.27 -10.66 -5.16
N GLU A 194 3.18 -9.76 -5.55
CA GLU A 194 4.25 -9.27 -4.68
C GLU A 194 3.94 -7.88 -4.13
N THR A 195 4.18 -7.70 -2.83
CA THR A 195 4.09 -6.37 -2.21
C THR A 195 5.20 -5.45 -2.73
N LYS A 196 4.97 -4.13 -2.66
CA LYS A 196 5.99 -3.13 -3.02
C LYS A 196 7.31 -3.34 -2.25
N LEU A 197 7.23 -3.73 -0.97
CA LEU A 197 8.40 -4.08 -0.16
C LEU A 197 9.13 -5.30 -0.72
N ALA A 198 8.42 -6.40 -1.02
CA ALA A 198 9.02 -7.62 -1.57
C ALA A 198 9.75 -7.35 -2.90
N ARG A 199 9.13 -6.56 -3.79
CA ARG A 199 9.76 -6.11 -5.05
C ARG A 199 11.03 -5.30 -4.78
N ALA A 200 10.97 -4.34 -3.87
CA ALA A 200 12.13 -3.50 -3.55
C ALA A 200 13.29 -4.33 -2.96
N MET A 201 12.99 -5.32 -2.11
CA MET A 201 13.99 -6.23 -1.54
C MET A 201 14.69 -7.09 -2.60
N LYS A 202 13.93 -7.62 -3.58
CA LYS A 202 14.51 -8.38 -4.69
C LYS A 202 15.49 -7.55 -5.52
N ARG A 203 15.17 -6.27 -5.76
CA ARG A 203 16.05 -5.35 -6.49
C ARG A 203 17.36 -5.11 -5.74
N MET A 204 17.29 -4.83 -4.44
CA MET A 204 18.48 -4.63 -3.61
C MET A 204 19.39 -5.87 -3.52
N ALA A 205 18.81 -7.07 -3.66
CA ALA A 205 19.60 -8.31 -3.67
C ALA A 205 20.31 -8.53 -5.01
N ALA A 206 19.79 -8.01 -6.12
CA ALA A 206 20.38 -8.13 -7.45
C ALA A 206 21.57 -7.19 -7.69
N GLU A 207 21.75 -6.17 -6.83
CA GLU A 207 22.84 -5.20 -6.89
C GLU A 207 24.09 -5.61 -6.07
N ARG A 208 24.06 -6.79 -5.43
CA ARG A 208 25.17 -7.34 -4.62
C ARG A 208 25.88 -8.46 -5.35
#